data_AF-A0A2W4LWH6-F1
#
_entry.id   AF-A0A2W4LWH6-F1
#
_cell.length_a   1.000
_cell.length_b   1.000
_cell.length_c   1.000
_cell.angle_alpha   90.00
_cell.angle_beta   90.00
_cell.angle_gamma   90.00
#
_symmetry.space_group_name_H-M   'P 1'
#
loop_
_entity.id
_entity.type
_entity.pdbx_description
1 polymer ?
#
loop_
_entity_poly.entity_id
_entity_poly.type
_entity_poly.pdbx_seq_one_letter_code
_entity_poly.pdbx_strand_id
1 'polypeptide(L)'
;MFTARGLGFTVLTARTIVFGTETGLRRALDRLESGRIERRLPKWMIDLVAAPSAPLVFGADFTTHPVPDAARRELAFLDGVSTLSLVGNFAEPGLNAAGTLTYGTPEAAVRGATQVKDLSNRLGTYGPLLALVGIAQPVRKLEAEAVDDEVRFVLGIDGAAVARLLDLVQAYPAQQAPGAAR
;
A
#
# COMPACT_ATOMS: atom_id res chain seq x y z
N MET A 1 -21.95 -8.87 -1.73
CA MET A 1 -20.60 -9.27 -2.17
C MET A 1 -20.52 -9.11 -3.69
N PHE A 2 -19.48 -8.44 -4.17
CA PHE A 2 -19.20 -8.30 -5.61
C PHE A 2 -17.94 -9.09 -5.95
N THR A 3 -17.94 -9.84 -7.06
CA THR A 3 -16.80 -10.65 -7.51
C THR A 3 -16.66 -10.55 -9.02
N ALA A 4 -15.45 -10.28 -9.50
CA ALA A 4 -15.09 -10.27 -10.92
C ALA A 4 -13.71 -10.92 -11.10
N ARG A 5 -13.59 -11.87 -12.03
CA ARG A 5 -12.32 -12.55 -12.39
C ARG A 5 -11.55 -13.12 -11.18
N GLY A 6 -12.25 -13.75 -10.24
CA GLY A 6 -11.65 -14.45 -9.09
C GLY A 6 -11.24 -13.55 -7.93
N LEU A 7 -11.38 -12.22 -8.06
CA LEU A 7 -11.23 -11.24 -7.00
C LEU A 7 -12.57 -10.55 -6.73
N GLY A 8 -12.78 -10.05 -5.53
CA GLY A 8 -14.01 -9.38 -5.17
C GLY A 8 -13.85 -8.51 -3.94
N PHE A 9 -14.93 -7.86 -3.57
CA PHE A 9 -15.02 -7.15 -2.31
C PHE A 9 -16.44 -7.18 -1.73
N THR A 10 -16.54 -6.87 -0.45
CA THR A 10 -17.81 -6.66 0.24
C THR A 10 -17.66 -5.54 1.25
N VAL A 11 -18.63 -4.63 1.25
CA VAL A 11 -18.72 -3.56 2.25
C VAL A 11 -19.26 -4.19 3.54
N LEU A 12 -18.51 -4.08 4.63
CA LEU A 12 -18.93 -4.55 5.96
C LEU A 12 -19.62 -3.44 6.75
N THR A 13 -19.09 -2.22 6.67
CA THR A 13 -19.63 -1.03 7.33
C THR A 13 -19.44 0.18 6.42
N ALA A 14 -19.99 1.34 6.80
CA ALA A 14 -19.72 2.61 6.10
C ALA A 14 -18.23 2.98 6.01
N ARG A 15 -17.36 2.33 6.81
CA ARG A 15 -15.91 2.61 6.89
C ARG A 15 -15.04 1.37 6.72
N THR A 16 -15.61 0.24 6.29
CA THR A 16 -14.86 -1.02 6.21
C THR A 16 -15.27 -1.82 4.99
N ILE A 17 -14.29 -2.17 4.18
CA ILE A 17 -14.44 -3.03 3.01
C ILE A 17 -13.48 -4.21 3.20
N VAL A 18 -13.94 -5.42 2.88
CA VAL A 18 -13.07 -6.59 2.75
C VAL A 18 -12.92 -6.87 1.27
N PHE A 19 -11.68 -7.08 0.82
CA PHE A 19 -11.36 -7.49 -0.54
C PHE A 19 -10.61 -8.82 -0.50
N GLY A 20 -10.70 -9.61 -1.57
CA GLY A 20 -9.97 -10.87 -1.67
C GLY A 20 -10.53 -11.78 -2.74
N THR A 21 -10.11 -13.05 -2.73
CA THR A 21 -10.70 -14.06 -3.61
C THR A 21 -12.11 -14.42 -3.15
N GLU A 22 -12.95 -14.94 -4.04
CA GLU A 22 -14.31 -15.38 -3.67
C GLU A 22 -14.31 -16.34 -2.47
N THR A 23 -13.41 -17.33 -2.49
CA THR A 23 -13.22 -18.27 -1.38
C THR A 23 -12.77 -17.57 -0.10
N GLY A 24 -11.86 -16.59 -0.20
CA GLY A 24 -11.39 -15.80 0.94
C GLY A 24 -12.51 -14.95 1.54
N LEU A 25 -13.32 -14.31 0.70
CA LEU A 25 -14.46 -13.49 1.09
C LEU A 25 -15.53 -14.31 1.79
N ARG A 26 -15.93 -15.46 1.22
CA ARG A 26 -16.91 -16.36 1.84
C ARG A 26 -16.41 -16.82 3.22
N ARG A 27 -15.15 -17.27 3.32
CA ARG A 27 -14.54 -17.66 4.61
C ARG A 27 -14.48 -16.52 5.62
N ALA A 28 -14.23 -15.29 5.17
CA ALA A 28 -14.21 -14.12 6.04
C ALA A 28 -15.61 -13.81 6.58
N LEU A 29 -16.62 -13.85 5.71
CA LEU A 29 -18.03 -13.65 6.07
C LEU A 29 -18.56 -14.75 7.00
N ASP A 30 -18.26 -16.02 6.73
CA ASP A 30 -18.67 -17.15 7.58
C ASP A 30 -18.08 -17.02 9.01
N ARG A 31 -16.86 -16.49 9.13
CA ARG A 31 -16.24 -16.21 10.44
C ARG A 31 -16.88 -15.02 11.15
N LEU A 32 -17.24 -13.97 10.40
CA LEU A 32 -17.96 -12.81 10.92
C LEU A 32 -19.33 -13.24 11.48
N GLU A 33 -20.08 -14.04 10.70
CA GLU A 33 -21.39 -14.55 11.09
C GLU A 33 -21.34 -15.48 12.30
N SER A 34 -20.38 -16.42 12.32
CA SER A 34 -20.23 -17.36 13.45
C SER A 34 -19.59 -16.75 14.71
N GLY A 35 -19.26 -15.45 14.72
CA GLY A 35 -18.59 -14.78 15.84
C GLY A 35 -17.17 -15.29 16.12
N ARG A 36 -16.60 -16.13 15.25
CA ARG A 36 -15.26 -16.74 15.39
C ARG A 36 -14.17 -15.85 14.81
N ILE A 37 -14.27 -14.54 15.02
CA ILE A 37 -13.28 -13.58 14.55
C ILE A 37 -12.18 -13.50 15.60
N GLU A 38 -11.12 -14.26 15.39
CA GLU A 38 -9.90 -14.09 16.15
C GLU A 38 -9.01 -13.04 15.47
N ARG A 39 -8.52 -12.07 16.24
CA ARG A 39 -7.54 -11.10 15.76
C ARG A 39 -6.21 -11.82 15.56
N ARG A 40 -5.92 -12.24 14.33
CA ARG A 40 -4.70 -12.98 13.96
C ARG A 40 -3.53 -12.09 13.53
N LEU A 41 -3.60 -10.80 13.82
CA LEU A 41 -2.51 -9.89 13.49
C LEU A 41 -1.38 -10.02 14.52
N PRO A 42 -0.10 -10.01 14.08
CA PRO A 42 1.02 -9.88 15.00
C PRO A 42 0.87 -8.65 15.90
N LYS A 43 1.43 -8.72 17.12
CA LYS A 43 1.32 -7.65 18.12
C LYS A 43 1.72 -6.27 17.56
N TRP A 44 2.80 -6.21 16.79
CA TRP A 44 3.28 -4.96 16.21
C TRP A 44 2.26 -4.28 15.27
N MET A 45 1.47 -5.05 14.50
CA MET A 45 0.42 -4.50 13.64
C MET A 45 -0.78 -4.01 14.45
N ILE A 46 -1.11 -4.70 15.54
CA ILE A 46 -2.18 -4.27 16.45
C ILE A 46 -1.79 -2.92 17.05
N ASP A 47 -0.56 -2.82 17.55
CA ASP A 47 -0.03 -1.59 18.15
C ASP A 47 0.04 -0.46 17.10
N LEU A 48 0.42 -0.76 15.86
CA LEU A 48 0.43 0.17 14.74
C LEU A 48 -0.98 0.72 14.39
N VAL A 49 -1.98 -0.16 14.29
CA VAL A 49 -3.37 0.23 13.94
C VAL A 49 -4.08 0.92 15.10
N ALA A 50 -3.68 0.63 16.35
CA ALA A 50 -4.20 1.31 17.53
C ALA A 50 -3.61 2.71 17.74
N ALA A 51 -2.56 3.09 17.00
CA ALA A 51 -1.91 4.38 17.11
C ALA A 51 -2.92 5.53 16.81
N PRO A 52 -3.19 6.44 17.77
CA PRO A 52 -4.25 7.45 17.62
C PRO A 52 -4.01 8.53 16.55
N SER A 53 -2.81 8.60 15.96
CA SER A 53 -2.29 9.81 15.31
C SER A 53 -2.25 9.79 13.78
N ALA A 54 -2.68 8.72 13.11
CA ALA A 54 -2.54 8.61 11.66
C ALA A 54 -3.87 8.23 10.96
N PRO A 55 -4.47 9.14 10.18
CA PRO A 55 -5.63 8.85 9.32
C PRO A 55 -5.41 7.71 8.32
N LEU A 56 -4.15 7.41 8.00
CA LEU A 56 -3.73 6.29 7.18
C LEU A 56 -2.78 5.41 7.99
N VAL A 57 -3.11 4.12 8.10
CA VAL A 57 -2.22 3.11 8.67
C VAL A 57 -2.18 1.91 7.75
N PHE A 58 -0.98 1.42 7.46
CA PHE A 58 -0.76 0.23 6.64
C PHE A 58 0.33 -0.64 7.25
N GLY A 59 0.08 -1.95 7.30
CA GLY A 59 1.03 -2.95 7.76
C GLY A 59 1.00 -4.16 6.84
N ALA A 60 2.17 -4.69 6.50
CA ALA A 60 2.32 -5.94 5.77
C ALA A 60 3.39 -6.81 6.44
N ASP A 61 3.09 -8.11 6.55
CA ASP A 61 4.01 -9.14 7.04
C ASP A 61 4.29 -10.13 5.90
N PHE A 62 5.52 -10.09 5.43
CA PHE A 62 5.99 -10.93 4.33
C PHE A 62 6.65 -12.23 4.81
N THR A 63 6.80 -12.41 6.13
CA THR A 63 7.31 -13.67 6.71
C THR A 63 6.29 -14.79 6.56
N THR A 64 5.01 -14.45 6.56
CA THR A 64 3.88 -15.38 6.36
C THR A 64 3.36 -15.37 4.92
N HIS A 65 3.49 -14.24 4.22
CA HIS A 65 3.04 -14.06 2.84
C HIS A 65 4.12 -13.38 1.99
N PRO A 66 5.05 -14.13 1.38
CA PRO A 66 6.18 -13.56 0.66
C PRO A 66 5.75 -12.59 -0.45
N VAL A 67 6.55 -11.54 -0.65
CA VAL A 67 6.36 -10.59 -1.77
C VAL A 67 6.35 -11.38 -3.10
N PRO A 68 5.37 -11.17 -3.99
CA PRO A 68 5.36 -11.81 -5.30
C PRO A 68 6.58 -11.43 -6.15
N ASP A 69 7.11 -12.36 -6.95
CA ASP A 69 8.29 -12.13 -7.80
C ASP A 69 8.13 -10.93 -8.74
N ALA A 70 6.93 -10.75 -9.31
CA ALA A 70 6.63 -9.63 -10.18
C ALA A 70 6.85 -8.28 -9.47
N ALA A 71 6.39 -8.16 -8.21
CA ALA A 71 6.56 -6.96 -7.42
C ALA A 71 8.04 -6.73 -7.06
N ARG A 72 8.81 -7.78 -6.75
CA ARG A 72 10.26 -7.67 -6.48
C ARG A 72 11.07 -7.21 -7.69
N ARG A 73 10.68 -7.62 -8.91
CA ARG A 73 11.36 -7.21 -10.15
C ARG A 73 11.14 -5.74 -10.46
N GLU A 74 9.93 -5.25 -10.26
CA GLU A 74 9.58 -3.85 -10.47
C GLU A 74 10.16 -2.95 -9.37
N LEU A 75 10.13 -3.43 -8.12
CA LEU A 75 10.53 -2.70 -6.93
C LEU A 75 11.64 -3.46 -6.21
N ALA A 76 12.89 -3.24 -6.66
CA ALA A 76 14.06 -3.97 -6.14
C ALA A 76 14.25 -3.83 -4.62
N PHE A 77 13.81 -2.71 -4.03
CA PHE A 77 13.85 -2.48 -2.58
C PHE A 77 12.94 -3.41 -1.77
N LEU A 78 12.06 -4.18 -2.41
CA LEU A 78 11.25 -5.19 -1.72
C LEU A 78 12.01 -6.51 -1.50
N ASP A 79 13.21 -6.64 -2.05
CA ASP A 79 14.02 -7.84 -1.88
C ASP A 79 14.52 -7.99 -0.43
N GLY A 80 14.19 -9.13 0.20
CA GLY A 80 14.56 -9.40 1.58
C GLY A 80 13.78 -8.64 2.66
N VAL A 81 12.70 -7.93 2.30
CA VAL A 81 11.82 -7.26 3.28
C VAL A 81 10.99 -8.30 4.02
N SER A 82 11.09 -8.29 5.35
CA SER A 82 10.30 -9.13 6.26
C SER A 82 8.97 -8.47 6.61
N THR A 83 8.99 -7.18 6.95
CA THR A 83 7.80 -6.43 7.32
C THR A 83 7.84 -5.01 6.76
N LEU A 84 6.66 -4.48 6.48
CA LEU A 84 6.45 -3.07 6.12
C LEU A 84 5.43 -2.47 7.08
N SER A 85 5.77 -1.36 7.70
CA SER A 85 4.84 -0.52 8.45
C SER A 85 4.83 0.89 7.86
N LEU A 86 3.65 1.51 7.81
CA LEU A 86 3.48 2.85 7.30
C LEU A 86 2.36 3.55 8.04
N VAL A 87 2.61 4.80 8.40
CA VAL A 87 1.63 5.75 8.96
C VAL A 87 1.61 7.01 8.12
N GLY A 88 0.45 7.62 7.96
CA GLY A 88 0.34 8.84 7.17
C GLY A 88 -0.90 9.66 7.45
N ASN A 89 -0.95 10.83 6.83
CA ASN A 89 -2.05 11.76 6.87
C ASN A 89 -2.33 12.39 5.50
N PHE A 90 -3.54 12.91 5.35
CA PHE A 90 -3.93 13.76 4.24
C PHE A 90 -3.84 15.21 4.73
N ALA A 91 -2.76 15.89 4.36
CA ALA A 91 -2.50 17.27 4.75
C ALA A 91 -1.88 18.00 3.57
N GLU A 92 -2.22 19.28 3.40
CA GLU A 92 -1.69 20.06 2.28
C GLU A 92 -0.16 19.94 2.17
N PRO A 93 0.38 19.76 0.96
CA PRO A 93 -0.33 19.78 -0.33
C PRO A 93 -0.76 18.39 -0.86
N GLY A 94 -0.89 17.34 -0.02
CA GLY A 94 -1.30 16.00 -0.47
C GLY A 94 -1.33 14.89 0.59
N LEU A 95 -0.71 13.74 0.29
CA LEU A 95 -0.52 12.64 1.24
C LEU A 95 0.91 12.67 1.77
N ASN A 96 1.08 12.66 3.08
CA ASN A 96 2.38 12.48 3.73
C ASN A 96 2.39 11.16 4.48
N ALA A 97 3.40 10.35 4.27
CA ALA A 97 3.57 9.07 4.93
C ALA A 97 5.00 8.88 5.41
N ALA A 98 5.14 8.20 6.54
CA ALA A 98 6.41 7.71 7.03
C ALA A 98 6.26 6.21 7.27
N GLY A 99 7.30 5.45 6.98
CA GLY A 99 7.26 4.01 7.17
C GLY A 99 8.62 3.40 7.43
N THR A 100 8.58 2.13 7.78
CA THR A 100 9.73 1.31 8.07
C THR A 100 9.62 0.01 7.28
N LEU A 101 10.67 -0.30 6.51
CA LEU A 101 10.93 -1.60 5.92
C LEU A 101 11.93 -2.33 6.81
N THR A 102 11.60 -3.50 7.32
CA THR A 102 12.52 -4.31 8.14
C THR A 102 13.10 -5.43 7.29
N TYR A 103 14.41 -5.61 7.35
CA TYR A 103 15.16 -6.63 6.62
C TYR A 103 15.73 -7.67 7.58
N GLY A 104 16.26 -8.77 7.05
CA GLY A 104 16.90 -9.79 7.88
C GLY A 104 18.29 -9.41 8.40
N THR A 105 18.99 -8.47 7.75
CA THR A 105 20.34 -8.04 8.15
C THR A 105 20.58 -6.55 7.88
N PRO A 106 21.52 -5.90 8.58
CA PRO A 106 21.90 -4.52 8.32
C PRO A 106 22.40 -4.25 6.90
N GLU A 107 23.13 -5.20 6.31
CA GLU A 107 23.64 -5.06 4.93
C GLU A 107 22.49 -5.07 3.91
N ALA A 108 21.43 -5.84 4.18
CA ALA A 108 20.23 -5.83 3.35
C ALA A 108 19.47 -4.50 3.48
N ALA A 109 19.38 -3.93 4.68
CA ALA A 109 18.79 -2.61 4.90
C ALA A 109 19.55 -1.50 4.15
N VAL A 110 20.89 -1.50 4.19
CA VAL A 110 21.72 -0.55 3.44
C VAL A 110 21.48 -0.66 1.93
N ARG A 111 21.39 -1.88 1.38
CA ARG A 111 21.03 -2.09 -0.03
C ARG A 111 19.63 -1.57 -0.34
N GLY A 112 18.64 -1.89 0.51
CA GLY A 112 17.27 -1.42 0.37
C GLY A 112 17.16 0.10 0.36
N ALA A 113 17.81 0.79 1.30
CA ALA A 113 17.85 2.25 1.34
C ALA A 113 18.49 2.84 0.08
N THR A 114 19.54 2.21 -0.45
CA THR A 114 20.20 2.63 -1.70
C THR A 114 19.24 2.49 -2.88
N GLN A 115 18.51 1.39 -2.98
CA GLN A 115 17.52 1.15 -4.03
C GLN A 115 16.34 2.14 -3.96
N VAL A 116 15.89 2.52 -2.75
CA VAL A 116 14.88 3.57 -2.58
C VAL A 116 15.41 4.94 -3.03
N LYS A 117 16.67 5.27 -2.70
CA LYS A 117 17.33 6.50 -3.18
C LYS A 117 17.47 6.51 -4.70
N ASP A 118 17.86 5.39 -5.31
CA ASP A 118 17.95 5.26 -6.77
C ASP A 118 16.59 5.45 -7.44
N LEU A 119 15.52 4.90 -6.86
CA LEU A 119 14.17 5.15 -7.34
C LEU A 119 13.81 6.64 -7.24
N SER A 120 14.09 7.28 -6.11
CA SER A 120 13.88 8.72 -5.91
C SER A 120 14.63 9.55 -6.97
N ASN A 121 15.89 9.22 -7.24
CA ASN A 121 16.71 9.87 -8.25
C ASN A 121 16.15 9.69 -9.66
N ARG A 122 15.68 8.50 -10.03
CA ARG A 122 15.05 8.25 -11.35
C ARG A 122 13.78 9.08 -11.49
N LEU A 123 12.92 9.09 -10.47
CA LEU A 123 11.70 9.88 -10.47
C LEU A 123 12.02 11.37 -10.65
N GLY A 124 13.02 11.89 -9.93
CA GLY A 124 13.47 13.28 -10.07
C GLY A 124 14.13 13.61 -11.40
N THR A 125 14.91 12.68 -11.98
CA THR A 125 15.61 12.90 -13.25
C THR A 125 14.65 13.00 -14.43
N TYR A 126 13.62 12.16 -14.47
CA TYR A 126 12.64 12.17 -15.56
C TYR A 126 11.46 13.11 -15.30
N GLY A 127 11.27 13.58 -14.06
CA GLY A 127 10.20 14.51 -13.67
C GLY A 127 10.07 15.74 -14.58
N PRO A 128 11.16 16.51 -14.83
CA PRO A 128 11.10 17.68 -15.72
C PRO A 128 10.73 17.34 -17.16
N LEU A 129 11.20 16.20 -17.68
CA LEU A 129 10.87 15.75 -19.04
C LEU A 129 9.41 15.31 -19.14
N LEU A 130 8.89 14.63 -18.12
CA LEU A 130 7.49 14.24 -18.02
C LEU A 130 6.57 15.46 -17.89
N ALA A 131 7.01 16.49 -17.14
CA ALA A 131 6.26 17.73 -17.00
C ALA A 131 6.09 18.47 -18.34
N LEU A 132 7.09 18.42 -19.25
CA LEU A 132 7.01 19.01 -20.59
C LEU A 132 5.90 18.40 -21.46
N VAL A 133 5.54 17.13 -21.24
CA VAL A 133 4.43 16.45 -21.94
C VAL A 133 3.14 16.42 -21.11
N GLY A 134 3.06 17.24 -20.05
CA GLY A 134 1.87 17.39 -19.21
C GLY A 134 1.69 16.28 -18.16
N ILE A 135 2.68 15.41 -17.97
CA ILE A 135 2.66 14.36 -16.95
C ILE A 135 3.25 14.92 -15.65
N ALA A 136 2.38 15.28 -14.71
CA ALA A 136 2.79 15.73 -13.38
C ALA A 136 3.45 14.59 -12.59
N GLN A 137 4.61 14.84 -11.99
CA GLN A 137 5.30 13.89 -11.13
C GLN A 137 4.51 13.73 -9.81
N PRO A 138 3.95 12.54 -9.52
CA PRO A 138 3.07 12.37 -8.37
C PRO A 138 3.83 12.30 -7.04
N VAL A 139 5.09 11.86 -7.07
CA VAL A 139 5.96 11.76 -5.89
C VAL A 139 6.76 13.04 -5.74
N ARG A 140 6.53 13.77 -4.65
CA ARG A 140 7.23 15.03 -4.33
C ARG A 140 8.41 14.85 -3.40
N LYS A 141 8.30 13.86 -2.50
CA LYS A 141 9.32 13.56 -1.50
C LYS A 141 9.48 12.06 -1.39
N LEU A 142 10.71 11.58 -1.50
CA LEU A 142 11.05 10.21 -1.17
C LEU A 142 12.47 10.21 -0.60
N GLU A 143 12.56 10.08 0.71
CA GLU A 143 13.80 9.98 1.47
C GLU A 143 13.84 8.63 2.17
N ALA A 144 15.01 8.02 2.25
CA ALA A 144 15.21 6.77 2.96
C ALA A 144 16.58 6.73 3.65
N GLU A 145 16.61 6.15 4.84
CA GLU A 145 17.80 5.98 5.64
C GLU A 145 17.80 4.59 6.26
N ALA A 146 18.95 3.92 6.22
CA ALA A 146 19.15 2.64 6.87
C ALA A 146 19.59 2.87 8.32
N VAL A 147 18.92 2.22 9.26
CA VAL A 147 19.24 2.23 10.69
C VAL A 147 19.15 0.78 11.16
N ASP A 148 20.27 0.20 11.56
CA ASP A 148 20.38 -1.23 11.87
C ASP A 148 19.86 -2.10 10.70
N ASP A 149 18.91 -3.01 10.96
CA ASP A 149 18.23 -3.85 9.98
C ASP A 149 16.97 -3.21 9.38
N GLU A 150 16.73 -1.93 9.64
CA GLU A 150 15.57 -1.18 9.16
C GLU A 150 15.95 -0.15 8.09
N VAL A 151 15.01 0.12 7.19
CA VAL A 151 14.99 1.31 6.35
C VAL A 151 13.80 2.17 6.72
N ARG A 152 14.09 3.33 7.30
CA ARG A 152 13.10 4.37 7.59
C ARG A 152 12.97 5.25 6.37
N PHE A 153 11.74 5.48 5.94
CA PHE A 153 11.47 6.30 4.77
C PHE A 153 10.35 7.30 5.01
N VAL A 154 10.41 8.40 4.26
CA VAL A 154 9.38 9.44 4.21
C VAL A 154 8.95 9.60 2.76
N LEU A 155 7.64 9.54 2.54
CA LEU A 155 6.99 9.65 1.23
C LEU A 155 6.01 10.82 1.25
N GLY A 156 6.10 11.69 0.25
CA GLY A 156 5.14 12.74 -0.02
C GLY A 156 4.56 12.58 -1.42
N ILE A 157 3.24 12.42 -1.53
CA ILE A 157 2.51 12.32 -2.79
C ILE A 157 1.66 13.58 -2.99
N ASP A 158 1.61 14.09 -4.21
CA ASP A 158 0.80 15.23 -4.56
C ASP A 158 -0.71 14.96 -4.46
N GLY A 159 -1.47 15.92 -3.93
CA GLY A 159 -2.92 15.79 -3.76
C GLY A 159 -3.67 15.54 -5.06
N ALA A 160 -3.25 16.15 -6.17
CA ALA A 160 -3.88 15.92 -7.48
C ALA A 160 -3.64 14.48 -7.98
N ALA A 161 -2.48 13.90 -7.67
CA ALA A 161 -2.20 12.50 -7.99
C ALA A 161 -3.04 11.54 -7.14
N VAL A 162 -3.18 11.83 -5.84
CA VAL A 162 -4.04 11.05 -4.93
C VAL A 162 -5.49 11.11 -5.39
N ALA A 163 -6.00 12.29 -5.73
CA ALA A 163 -7.37 12.46 -6.24
C ALA A 163 -7.61 11.62 -7.51
N ARG A 164 -6.70 11.68 -8.50
CA ARG A 164 -6.79 10.86 -9.72
C ARG A 164 -6.79 9.36 -9.44
N LEU A 165 -5.98 8.89 -8.49
CA LEU A 165 -5.99 7.48 -8.09
C LEU A 165 -7.32 7.07 -7.46
N LEU A 166 -7.88 7.93 -6.60
CA LEU A 166 -9.19 7.69 -6.00
C LEU A 166 -10.30 7.70 -7.06
N ASP A 167 -10.25 8.61 -8.03
CA ASP A 167 -11.20 8.66 -9.15
C ASP A 167 -11.14 7.38 -9.99
N LEU A 168 -9.95 6.83 -10.26
CA LEU A 168 -9.81 5.55 -10.96
C LEU A 168 -10.43 4.38 -10.18
N VAL A 169 -10.24 4.35 -8.87
CA VAL A 169 -10.83 3.32 -8.00
C VAL A 169 -12.36 3.46 -7.94
N GLN A 170 -12.88 4.68 -7.93
CA GLN A 170 -14.32 4.96 -7.95
C GLN A 170 -14.97 4.71 -9.33
N ALA A 171 -14.23 4.92 -10.41
CA ALA A 171 -14.69 4.67 -11.78
C ALA A 171 -14.72 3.17 -12.14
N TYR A 172 -13.93 2.34 -11.45
CA TYR A 172 -13.90 0.89 -11.69
C TYR A 172 -15.27 0.19 -11.57
N PRO A 173 -16.10 0.46 -10.54
CA PRO A 173 -17.46 -0.09 -10.50
C PRO A 173 -18.39 0.47 -11.60
N ALA A 174 -18.15 1.67 -12.13
CA ALA A 174 -19.01 2.28 -13.15
C ALA A 174 -18.82 1.70 -14.56
N GLN A 175 -17.64 1.11 -14.85
CA GLN A 175 -17.33 0.53 -16.16
C GLN A 175 -17.79 -0.93 -16.32
N GLN A 176 -18.32 -1.56 -15.28
CA GLN A 176 -18.75 -2.97 -15.31
C GLN A 176 -20.28 -3.16 -15.26
N ALA A 177 -21.06 -2.18 -15.73
CA ALA A 177 -22.49 -2.39 -16.03
C ALA A 177 -22.71 -2.68 -17.53
N PRO A 178 -22.51 -3.93 -18.01
CA PRO A 178 -23.09 -4.34 -19.27
C PRO A 178 -24.56 -4.72 -19.05
N GLY A 179 -25.46 -4.02 -19.73
CA GLY A 179 -26.80 -4.51 -20.10
C GLY A 179 -27.75 -4.86 -18.95
N ALA A 180 -28.48 -3.85 -18.47
CA ALA A 180 -29.85 -4.10 -18.00
C ALA A 180 -30.70 -4.49 -19.23
N ALA A 181 -30.66 -5.78 -19.60
CA ALA A 181 -31.64 -6.35 -20.50
C ALA A 181 -32.99 -6.41 -19.78
N ARG A 182 -33.91 -5.56 -20.21
CA ARG A 182 -35.32 -5.90 -20.39
C ARG A 182 -35.76 -5.36 -21.74
#